data_AF-X1N298-F1
#
_entry.id   AF-X1N298-F1
#
_cell.length_a   1.000
_cell.length_b   1.000
_cell.length_c   1.000
_cell.angle_alpha   90.00
_cell.angle_beta   90.00
_cell.angle_gamma   90.00
#
_symmetry.space_group_name_H-M   'P 1'
#
loop_
_entity.id
_entity.type
_entity.pdbx_description
1 polymer ?
#
loop_
_entity_poly.entity_id
_entity_poly.type
_entity_poly.pdbx_seq_one_letter_code
_entity_poly.pdbx_strand_id
1 'polypeptide(L)' 'FLRLFDNIKVLVEVAKKRDIMLVIEPLNSLKDHKNYYLDNFQKTLELIQLVNSEHLKILYDI' A
#
# COMPACT_ATOMS: atom_id res chain seq x y z
N PHE A 1 11.89 -2.63 -2.22
CA PHE A 1 10.82 -3.63 -2.40
C PHE A 1 10.65 -4.53 -1.17
N LEU A 2 11.55 -5.48 -0.89
CA LEU A 2 11.41 -6.45 0.22
C LEU A 2 11.04 -5.80 1.57
N ARG A 3 11.81 -4.79 2.00
CA ARG A 3 11.53 -4.06 3.25
C ARG A 3 10.13 -3.42 3.33
N LEU A 4 9.60 -2.92 2.21
CA LEU A 4 8.26 -2.32 2.19
C LEU A 4 7.18 -3.39 2.36
N PHE A 5 7.32 -4.50 1.63
CA PHE A 5 6.41 -5.64 1.73
C PHE A 5 6.38 -6.21 3.15
N ASP A 6 7.55 -6.44 3.75
CA ASP A 6 7.66 -6.96 5.11
C ASP A 6 7.03 -6.01 6.14
N ASN A 7 7.29 -4.70 6.01
CA ASN A 7 6.67 -3.70 6.88
C ASN A 7 5.14 -3.69 6.76
N ILE A 8 4.60 -3.77 5.55
CA ILE A 8 3.15 -3.82 5.34
C ILE A 8 2.54 -5.06 5.99
N LYS A 9 3.20 -6.23 5.88
CA LYS A 9 2.73 -7.44 6.57
C LYS A 9 2.63 -7.25 8.08
N VAL A 10 3.64 -6.63 8.68
CA VAL A 10 3.62 -6.32 10.12
C VAL A 10 2.48 -5.37 10.48
N LEU A 11 2.28 -4.31 9.69
CA LEU A 11 1.19 -3.35 9.90
C LEU A 11 -0.19 -3.98 9.75
N VAL A 12 -0.37 -4.88 8.78
CA VAL A 12 -1.61 -5.62 8.57
C VAL A 12 -1.99 -6.45 9.80
N GLU A 13 -1.03 -7.10 10.46
CA GLU A 13 -1.30 -7.84 11.70
C GLU A 13 -1.69 -6.92 12.87
N VAL A 14 -1.11 -5.71 12.92
CA VAL A 14 -1.51 -4.67 13.90
C VAL A 14 -2.93 -4.17 13.61
N ALA A 15 -3.28 -4.01 12.33
CA ALA A 15 -4.58 -3.53 11.88
C ALA A 15 -5.70 -4.54 12.15
N LYS A 16 -5.46 -5.83 11.84
CA LYS A 16 -6.37 -6.94 12.16
C LYS A 16 -6.72 -6.98 13.66
N LYS A 17 -5.72 -6.86 14.54
CA LYS A 17 -5.92 -6.91 16.00
C LYS A 17 -6.75 -5.74 16.55
N ARG A 18 -6.82 -4.63 15.82
CA ARG A 18 -7.52 -3.40 16.22
C ARG A 18 -8.79 -3.15 15.42
N ASP A 19 -9.13 -4.05 14.50
CA ASP A 19 -10.24 -3.90 13.56
C ASP A 19 -10.23 -2.56 12.82
N ILE A 20 -9.05 -2.19 12.30
CA ILE A 20 -8.88 -0.97 11.48
C ILE A 20 -8.53 -1.32 10.05
N MET A 21 -8.89 -0.44 9.11
CA MET A 21 -8.53 -0.55 7.70
C MET A 21 -7.30 0.31 7.40
N LEU A 22 -6.27 -0.29 6.81
CA LEU A 22 -5.16 0.41 6.21
C LEU A 22 -5.49 0.75 4.76
N VAL A 23 -5.07 1.92 4.33
CA VAL A 23 -5.13 2.33 2.93
C VAL A 23 -3.74 2.73 2.43
N ILE A 24 -3.43 2.35 1.21
CA ILE A 24 -2.23 2.80 0.50
C ILE A 24 -2.66 3.69 -0.66
N GLU A 25 -2.13 4.90 -0.67
CA GLU A 25 -2.33 5.86 -1.75
C GLU A 25 -1.13 5.79 -2.71
N PRO A 26 -1.34 5.37 -3.98
CA PRO A 26 -0.35 5.57 -5.02
C PRO A 26 -0.30 7.05 -5.39
N LEU A 27 0.86 7.67 -5.25
CA LEU A 27 1.05 9.10 -5.54
C LEU A 27 1.45 9.31 -7.00
N ASN A 28 1.34 10.54 -7.51
CA ASN A 28 1.70 10.84 -8.88
C ASN A 28 3.11 11.41 -9.00
N SER A 29 4.10 10.59 -9.38
CA SER A 29 5.51 11.01 -9.52
C SER A 29 5.79 11.98 -10.69
N LEU A 30 4.84 12.14 -11.63
CA LEU A 30 4.97 13.05 -12.78
C LEU A 30 4.67 14.50 -12.39
N LYS A 31 3.78 14.71 -11.42
CA LYS A 31 3.35 16.03 -10.95
C LYS A 31 4.00 16.42 -9.63
N ASP A 32 4.06 15.49 -8.67
CA ASP A 32 4.58 15.71 -7.32
C ASP A 32 5.46 14.51 -6.88
N HIS A 33 6.20 14.61 -5.77
CA HIS A 33 6.93 13.46 -5.16
C HIS A 33 7.87 12.66 -6.11
N LYS A 34 8.79 13.33 -6.80
CA LYS A 34 9.85 12.66 -7.59
C LYS A 34 10.56 11.56 -6.79
N ASN A 35 10.73 10.39 -7.42
CA ASN A 35 11.35 9.17 -6.86
C ASN A 35 10.50 8.43 -5.81
N TYR A 36 9.21 8.74 -5.67
CA TYR A 36 8.33 7.92 -4.85
C TYR A 36 8.16 6.52 -5.44
N TYR A 37 8.17 5.49 -4.59
CA TYR A 37 8.20 4.10 -5.05
C TYR A 37 6.84 3.57 -5.51
N LEU A 38 5.77 3.99 -4.83
CA LEU A 38 4.39 3.62 -5.16
C LEU A 38 3.76 4.74 -5.98
N ASP A 39 4.31 4.95 -7.17
CA ASP A 39 3.89 6.02 -8.09
C ASP A 39 3.02 5.54 -9.25
N ASN A 40 2.68 4.26 -9.21
CA ASN A 40 1.98 3.55 -10.27
C ASN A 40 0.93 2.64 -9.63
N PHE A 41 -0.30 2.75 -10.14
CA PHE A 41 -1.44 1.98 -9.66
C PHE A 41 -1.22 0.47 -9.80
N GLN A 42 -0.72 0.01 -10.94
CA GLN A 42 -0.49 -1.41 -11.23
C GLN A 42 0.51 -2.03 -10.25
N LYS A 43 1.62 -1.34 -9.97
CA LYS A 43 2.60 -1.79 -8.96
C LYS A 43 1.99 -1.88 -7.55
N THR A 44 1.14 -0.92 -7.20
CA THR A 44 0.46 -0.89 -5.91
C THR A 44 -0.57 -2.02 -5.79
N LEU A 45 -1.28 -2.31 -6.88
CA LEU A 45 -2.22 -3.44 -6.97
C LEU A 45 -1.51 -4.78 -6.78
N GLU A 46 -0.39 -5.02 -7.48
CA GLU A 46 0.42 -6.23 -7.33
C GLU A 46 0.91 -6.40 -5.88
N LEU A 47 1.40 -5.32 -5.26
CA LEU A 47 1.84 -5.35 -3.86
C LEU A 47 0.71 -5.75 -2.89
N ILE A 48 -0.47 -5.16 -3.04
CA ILE A 48 -1.61 -5.45 -2.17
C ILE A 48 -2.13 -6.87 -2.38
N GLN A 49 -2.16 -7.35 -3.62
CA GLN A 49 -2.51 -8.74 -3.93
C GLN A 49 -1.53 -9.73 -3.29
N LEU A 50 -0.23 -9.42 -3.28
CA LEU A 50 0.78 -10.25 -2.60
C LEU A 50 0.61 -10.27 -1.08
N VAL A 51 0.18 -9.16 -0.47
CA VAL A 51 -0.08 -9.09 0.98
C VAL A 51 -1.35 -9.84 1.35
N ASN A 52 -2.34 -9.87 0.45
CA ASN A 52 -3.58 -10.64 0.56
C ASN A 52 -4.30 -10.47 1.91
N SER A 53 -4.78 -9.26 2.22
CA SER A 53 -5.50 -8.97 3.45
C SER A 53 -6.74 -8.09 3.22
N GLU A 54 -7.84 -8.43 3.91
CA GLU A 54 -9.08 -7.63 3.89
C GLU A 54 -8.94 -6.27 4.60
N HIS A 55 -7.98 -6.14 5.52
CA HIS A 55 -7.68 -4.90 6.25
C HIS A 55 -6.70 -3.97 5.51
N LEU A 56 -6.45 -4.23 4.22
CA LEU A 56 -5.59 -3.40 3.38
C LEU A 56 -6.27 -3.12 2.04
N LYS A 57 -6.43 -1.85 1.70
CA LYS A 57 -7.04 -1.40 0.43
C LYS A 57 -6.19 -0.33 -0.24
N ILE A 58 -6.50 -0.03 -1.50
CA ILE A 58 -5.97 1.13 -2.21
C ILE A 58 -6.87 2.32 -1.92
N LEU A 59 -6.29 3.45 -1.52
CA LEU A 59 -6.96 4.74 -1.61
C LEU A 59 -6.79 5.23 -3.05
N TYR A 60 -7.89 5.28 -3.80
CA TYR A 60 -7.89 5.77 -5.17
C TYR A 60 -8.30 7.25 -5.17
N ASP A 61 -7.32 8.13 -5.36
CA ASP A 61 -7.51 9.58 -5.48
C ASP A 61 -7.53 9.99 -6.97
N ILE A 62 -8.51 10.83 -7.37
CA ILE A 62 -8.85 11.18 -8.77
C ILE A 62 -8.59 12.66 -9.04
#